data_AF-A0A0D2Q2G0-F1
#
_entry.id   AF-A0A0D2Q2G0-F1
#
_cell.length_a   1.000
_cell.length_b   1.000
_cell.length_c   1.000
_cell.angle_alpha   90.00
_cell.angle_beta   90.00
_cell.angle_gamma   90.00
#
_symmetry.space_group_name_H-M   'P 1'
#
loop_
_entity.id
_entity.type
_entity.pdbx_description
1 polymer ?
#
loop_
_entity_poly.entity_id
_entity_poly.type
_entity_poly.pdbx_seq_one_letter_code
_entity_poly.pdbx_strand_id
1 'polypeptide(L)'
;MPSTCAILTKNDQPNEKNTIVFKLHVQCKRGSPRITVKSDALKWLPNGSELVKETRNAASDSSSKPETYTYFGCSQETIPEFVKNPIIPKYPNIIIVKLGPGQ
;
A
#
# COMPACT_ATOMS: atom_id res chain seq x y z
N MET A 1 -34.80 3.11 10.11
CA MET A 1 -34.15 2.34 9.02
C MET A 1 -33.11 3.23 8.35
N PRO A 2 -31.80 3.06 8.60
CA PRO A 2 -30.84 3.57 7.64
C PRO A 2 -29.70 2.56 7.39
N SER A 3 -29.49 2.15 6.14
CA SER A 3 -28.20 1.63 5.66
C SER A 3 -28.27 1.36 4.16
N THR A 4 -28.09 2.40 3.36
CA THR A 4 -27.58 2.27 1.99
C THR A 4 -26.45 3.27 1.86
N CYS A 5 -25.24 2.84 2.18
CA CYS A 5 -24.03 3.55 1.80
C CYS A 5 -23.26 2.73 0.77
N ALA A 6 -22.89 3.43 -0.30
CA ALA A 6 -22.02 3.08 -1.41
C ALA A 6 -22.65 2.25 -2.55
N ILE A 7 -23.13 2.97 -3.57
CA ILE A 7 -23.05 2.49 -4.96
C ILE A 7 -21.56 2.61 -5.33
N LEU A 8 -20.81 1.52 -5.24
CA LEU A 8 -19.47 1.43 -5.79
C LEU A 8 -19.60 1.41 -7.32
N THR A 9 -19.30 2.52 -7.97
CA THR A 9 -19.25 2.55 -9.43
C THR A 9 -17.90 2.00 -9.88
N LYS A 10 -17.83 1.46 -11.11
CA LYS A 10 -16.60 0.89 -11.69
C LYS A 10 -15.40 1.88 -11.70
N ASN A 11 -15.66 3.18 -11.53
CA ASN A 11 -14.65 4.24 -11.42
C ASN A 11 -14.03 4.39 -10.02
N ASP A 12 -14.57 3.73 -9.00
CA ASP A 12 -14.07 3.80 -7.62
C ASP A 12 -12.95 2.79 -7.34
N GLN A 13 -12.51 2.02 -8.34
CA GLN A 13 -11.41 1.07 -8.16
C GLN A 13 -10.08 1.82 -7.96
N PRO A 14 -9.30 1.48 -6.91
CA PRO A 14 -7.98 2.08 -6.69
C PRO A 14 -7.04 1.83 -7.88
N ASN A 15 -6.57 2.90 -8.53
CA ASN A 15 -5.73 2.87 -9.72
C ASN A 15 -4.61 3.92 -9.67
N GLU A 16 -3.73 3.92 -10.67
CA GLU A 16 -2.54 4.77 -10.71
C GLU A 16 -2.82 6.27 -10.76
N LYS A 17 -4.05 6.69 -11.07
CA LYS A 17 -4.44 8.11 -11.18
C LYS A 17 -5.08 8.65 -9.90
N ASN A 18 -5.77 7.80 -9.14
CA ASN A 18 -6.54 8.23 -7.96
C ASN A 18 -5.95 7.74 -6.62
N THR A 19 -4.94 6.87 -6.64
CA THR A 19 -4.42 6.20 -5.44
C THR A 19 -2.90 6.33 -5.37
N ILE A 20 -2.37 6.59 -4.17
CA ILE A 20 -0.95 6.50 -3.83
C ILE A 20 -0.78 5.37 -2.83
N VAL A 21 0.17 4.47 -3.08
CA VAL A 21 0.44 3.33 -2.21
C VAL A 21 1.77 3.49 -1.48
N PHE A 22 1.75 3.32 -0.16
CA PHE A 22 2.95 3.23 0.66
C PHE A 22 3.02 1.87 1.35
N LYS A 23 4.23 1.32 1.43
CA LYS A 23 4.57 0.12 2.18
C LYS A 23 5.27 0.49 3.48
N LEU A 24 4.74 -0.01 4.59
CA LEU A 24 5.42 -0.04 5.87
C LEU A 24 5.64 -1.50 6.24
N HIS A 25 6.88 -1.96 6.18
CA HIS A 25 7.25 -3.32 6.57
C HIS A 25 8.44 -3.26 7.49
N VAL A 26 8.17 -3.34 8.80
CA VAL A 26 9.17 -3.24 9.86
C VAL A 26 8.91 -4.33 10.88
N GLN A 27 9.99 -4.93 11.39
CA GLN A 27 9.93 -5.98 12.40
C GLN A 27 10.93 -5.67 13.51
N CYS A 28 10.51 -5.84 14.76
CA CYS A 28 11.39 -5.81 15.91
C CYS A 28 11.69 -7.26 16.30
N LYS A 29 12.89 -7.77 15.98
CA LYS A 29 13.22 -9.17 16.23
C LYS A 29 13.22 -9.48 17.74
N ARG A 30 12.91 -10.73 18.10
CA ARG A 30 13.02 -11.19 19.49
C ARG A 30 14.46 -11.01 19.98
N GLY A 31 14.62 -10.51 21.20
CA GLY A 31 15.92 -10.19 21.79
C GLY A 31 16.55 -8.87 21.31
N SER A 32 15.95 -8.17 20.35
CA SER A 32 16.39 -6.82 19.97
C SER A 32 15.82 -5.76 20.93
N PRO A 33 16.51 -4.62 21.12
CA PRO A 33 15.93 -3.48 21.84
C PRO A 33 14.66 -2.95 21.17
N ARG A 34 13.84 -2.21 21.93
CA ARG A 34 12.67 -1.52 21.36
C ARG A 34 13.11 -0.58 20.25
N ILE A 35 12.42 -0.62 19.12
CA ILE A 35 12.70 0.28 17.99
C ILE A 35 11.60 1.33 17.86
N THR A 36 11.98 2.52 17.39
CA THR A 36 11.04 3.59 17.04
C THR A 36 11.04 3.73 15.53
N VAL A 37 9.89 3.44 14.91
CA VAL A 37 9.69 3.57 13.48
C VAL A 37 9.19 4.96 13.18
N LYS A 38 9.85 5.64 12.24
CA LYS A 38 9.51 7.00 11.82
C LYS A 38 8.95 6.98 10.40
N SER A 39 8.48 8.15 9.94
CA SER A 39 7.88 8.34 8.63
C SER A 39 8.82 8.04 7.47
N ASP A 40 10.13 8.15 7.65
CA ASP A 40 11.15 7.70 6.69
C ASP A 40 11.08 6.21 6.32
N ALA A 41 10.45 5.38 7.15
CA ALA A 41 10.23 3.96 6.88
C ALA A 41 9.12 3.69 5.84
N LEU A 42 8.31 4.69 5.49
CA LEU A 42 7.27 4.58 4.46
C LEU A 42 7.91 4.58 3.07
N LYS A 43 7.76 3.48 2.34
CA LYS A 43 8.26 3.33 0.97
C LYS A 43 7.12 3.47 -0.04
N TRP A 44 7.21 4.42 -0.95
CA TRP A 44 6.25 4.56 -2.04
C TRP A 44 6.33 3.35 -2.99
N LEU A 45 5.18 2.82 -3.39
CA LEU A 45 5.04 1.73 -4.35
C LEU A 45 4.31 2.25 -5.61
N PRO A 46 5.06 2.60 -6.67
CA PRO A 46 4.48 3.22 -7.87
C PRO A 46 3.70 2.25 -8.75
N ASN A 47 3.85 0.95 -8.54
CA ASN A 47 3.16 -0.12 -9.28
C ASN A 47 1.91 -0.64 -8.54
N GLY A 48 1.51 0.01 -7.45
CA GLY A 48 0.38 -0.41 -6.62
C GLY A 48 0.77 -1.36 -5.48
N SER A 49 -0.25 -1.91 -4.82
CA SER A 49 -0.11 -2.79 -3.66
C SER A 49 0.51 -4.14 -4.03
N GLU A 50 1.47 -4.59 -3.23
CA GLU A 50 2.02 -5.95 -3.28
C GLU A 50 1.14 -6.98 -2.55
N LEU A 51 0.12 -6.54 -1.81
CA LEU A 51 -0.77 -7.42 -1.07
C LEU A 51 -1.80 -8.04 -2.01
N VAL A 52 -1.81 -9.37 -2.06
CA VAL A 52 -2.80 -10.15 -2.81
C VAL A 52 -4.14 -10.06 -2.09
N LYS A 53 -5.20 -9.83 -2.85
CA LYS A 53 -6.56 -9.80 -2.34
C LYS A 53 -6.99 -11.23 -2.00
N GLU A 54 -7.43 -11.47 -0.78
CA GLU A 54 -7.95 -12.78 -0.39
C GLU A 54 -9.29 -13.04 -1.09
N THR A 55 -9.28 -13.86 -2.15
CA THR A 55 -10.50 -14.28 -2.85
C THR A 55 -11.11 -15.47 -2.09
N ARG A 56 -12.22 -15.25 -1.38
CA ARG A 56 -12.90 -16.30 -0.59
C ARG A 56 -13.53 -17.45 -1.39
N ASN A 57 -13.42 -17.48 -2.71
CA ASN A 57 -13.87 -18.61 -3.52
C ASN A 57 -12.99 -18.72 -4.76
N ALA A 58 -12.17 -19.78 -4.87
CA ALA A 58 -11.52 -20.13 -6.12
C ALA A 58 -11.64 -21.64 -6.33
N ALA A 59 -12.78 -22.05 -6.90
CA ALA A 59 -12.75 -23.14 -7.85
C ALA A 59 -12.42 -22.54 -9.22
N SER A 60 -11.55 -23.25 -9.94
CA SER A 60 -11.25 -23.13 -11.37
C SER A 60 -10.58 -21.85 -11.89
N ASP A 61 -9.33 -22.07 -12.34
CA ASP A 61 -8.75 -21.62 -13.62
C ASP A 61 -8.53 -20.11 -13.86
N SER A 62 -7.28 -19.68 -13.83
CA SER A 62 -6.63 -19.04 -14.99
C SER A 62 -5.19 -18.63 -14.66
N SER A 63 -4.32 -18.65 -15.68
CA SER A 63 -2.92 -18.23 -15.69
C SER A 63 -2.72 -16.71 -15.52
N SER A 64 -3.59 -16.02 -14.79
CA SER A 64 -3.54 -14.58 -14.58
C SER A 64 -2.73 -14.22 -13.33
N LYS A 65 -2.06 -13.04 -13.35
CA LYS A 65 -1.33 -12.54 -12.18
C LYS A 65 -2.30 -12.40 -11.00
N PRO A 66 -1.88 -12.72 -9.76
CA PRO A 66 -2.74 -12.60 -8.60
C PRO A 66 -3.30 -11.18 -8.47
N GLU A 67 -4.61 -11.06 -8.28
CA GLU A 67 -5.26 -9.76 -8.07
C GLU A 67 -4.80 -9.15 -6.74
N THR A 68 -4.36 -7.90 -6.78
CA THR A 68 -3.99 -7.14 -5.59
C THR A 68 -5.07 -6.10 -5.24
N TYR A 69 -4.93 -5.41 -4.11
CA TYR A 69 -5.89 -4.40 -3.66
C TYR A 69 -5.99 -3.16 -4.57
N THR A 70 -5.10 -3.02 -5.55
CA THR A 70 -5.06 -1.90 -6.49
C THR A 70 -4.89 -2.41 -7.92
N TYR A 71 -5.52 -1.77 -8.89
CA TYR A 71 -5.41 -2.09 -10.30
C TYR A 71 -4.63 -0.99 -11.02
N PHE A 72 -3.31 -1.14 -11.14
CA PHE A 72 -2.44 -0.15 -11.77
C PHE A 72 -2.08 -0.63 -13.18
N GLY A 73 -2.48 0.14 -14.19
CA GLY A 73 -2.19 -0.18 -15.59
C GLY A 73 -0.76 0.19 -16.02
N CYS A 74 -0.13 1.12 -15.32
CA CYS A 74 1.24 1.55 -15.54
C CYS A 74 1.89 2.01 -14.22
N SER A 75 3.23 2.10 -14.22
CA SER A 75 3.98 2.63 -13.07
C SER A 75 3.78 4.13 -12.95
N GLN A 76 3.48 4.61 -11.74
CA GLN A 76 3.46 6.04 -11.44
C GLN A 76 4.84 6.70 -11.57
N GLU A 77 5.94 5.95 -11.62
CA GLU A 77 7.27 6.51 -11.94
C GLU A 77 7.35 7.02 -13.38
N THR A 78 6.45 6.61 -14.27
CA THR A 78 6.42 7.13 -15.65
C THR A 78 5.69 8.47 -15.76
N ILE A 79 5.03 8.90 -14.68
CA ILE A 79 4.30 10.17 -14.62
C ILE A 79 5.30 11.31 -14.39
N PRO A 80 5.44 12.28 -15.32
CA PRO A 80 6.47 13.31 -15.26
C PRO A 80 6.46 14.13 -13.96
N GLU A 81 5.28 14.39 -13.38
CA GLU A 81 5.18 15.10 -12.10
C GLU A 81 5.89 14.40 -10.96
N PHE A 82 5.84 13.06 -10.92
CA PHE A 82 6.43 12.24 -9.86
C PHE A 82 7.89 11.88 -10.11
N VAL A 83 8.35 11.89 -11.37
CA VAL A 83 9.79 11.79 -11.68
C VAL A 83 10.54 13.00 -11.11
N LYS A 84 9.99 14.20 -11.33
CA LYS A 84 10.61 15.44 -10.87
C LYS A 84 10.48 15.60 -9.35
N ASN A 85 9.36 15.16 -8.79
CA ASN A 85 9.06 15.27 -7.37
C ASN A 85 8.59 13.91 -6.84
N PRO A 86 9.52 13.04 -6.41
CA PRO A 86 9.15 11.72 -5.92
C PRO A 86 8.22 11.82 -4.71
N ILE A 87 7.29 10.89 -4.61
CA ILE A 87 6.30 10.86 -3.54
C ILE A 87 7.00 10.40 -2.26
N ILE A 88 7.34 11.35 -1.39
CA ILE A 88 8.01 11.11 -0.10
C ILE A 88 7.32 11.87 1.04
N PRO A 89 7.41 11.39 2.29
CA PRO A 89 6.93 12.14 3.45
C PRO A 89 7.66 13.48 3.58
N LYS A 90 6.89 14.57 3.78
CA LYS A 90 7.46 15.93 3.96
C LYS A 90 8.38 16.04 5.18
N TYR A 91 8.05 15.33 6.25
CA TYR A 91 8.83 15.29 7.48
C TYR A 91 9.24 13.84 7.75
N PRO A 92 10.54 13.49 7.66
CA PRO A 92 11.00 12.09 7.77
C PRO A 92 11.11 11.59 9.21
N ASN A 93 10.99 12.48 10.19
CA ASN A 93 11.26 12.19 11.60
C ASN A 93 9.99 12.05 12.48
N ILE A 94 8.80 12.00 11.88
CA ILE A 94 7.54 11.79 12.61
C ILE A 94 7.53 10.36 13.11
N ILE A 95 7.34 10.16 14.42
CA ILE A 95 7.20 8.82 15.00
C ILE A 95 5.85 8.24 14.58
N ILE A 96 5.85 7.08 13.92
CA ILE A 96 4.64 6.34 13.55
C ILE A 96 4.30 5.32 14.64
N VAL A 97 5.28 4.51 15.04
CA VAL A 97 5.07 3.42 16.00
C VAL A 97 6.34 3.12 16.78
N LYS A 98 6.19 2.58 18.00
CA LYS A 98 7.28 2.00 18.77
C LYS A 98 7.02 0.50 18.92
N LEU A 99 7.98 -0.32 18.52
CA LEU A 99 7.85 -1.78 18.52
C LEU A 99 8.74 -2.39 19.61
N GLY A 100 8.18 -3.36 20.34
CA GLY A 100 8.88 -4.24 21.26
C GLY A 100 9.35 -5.54 20.59
N PRO A 101 10.24 -6.28 21.25
CA PRO A 101 10.81 -7.50 20.67
C PRO A 101 9.73 -8.54 20.35
N GLY A 102 9.74 -9.05 19.12
CA GLY A 102 8.81 -10.06 18.60
C GLY A 102 7.61 -9.50 17.83
N GLN A 103 7.48 -8.17 17.68
CA GLN A 103 6.45 -7.52 16.88
C GLN A 103 6.87 -7.33 15.42
#